data_AF-A0A6A6IA14-F1
#
_entry.id   AF-A0A6A6IA14-F1
#
_cell.length_a   1.000
_cell.length_b   1.000
_cell.length_c   1.000
_cell.angle_alpha   90.00
_cell.angle_beta   90.00
_cell.angle_gamma   90.00
#
_symmetry.space_group_name_H-M   'P 1'
#
loop_
_entity.id
_entity.type
_entity.pdbx_description
1 polymer ?
#
loop_
_entity_poly.entity_id
_entity_poly.type
_entity_poly.pdbx_seq_one_letter_code
_entity_poly.pdbx_strand_id
1 'polypeptide(L)'
;MVDEVLDVKAFVDIVAKVHRASMGKSPNGKFGFAQDSWEKWYTQAMQAMYEFEKQTQGEDEELDNLFDALCKEVIPRLLRPLETGGRSIKPCLVHSDLWPGNCIPYLKQYQKVMGMSEPHGDWDDRNALYAFLPSAADFAREVAKLHKESSSPNNMFGFHINTYNGTLEQDNTWTTSWEEGTSEELKELSGALLEKVIPRLLRPLETQGRTVRPSLLHGDLWIGNVATDKATTQPIIFDSSAYYGHNEYELSPLRPINSQWSRDCLEEYHKNIPKDAPVEDWGSRNALYALCDTPCLLPVNYD
;
A
#
# COMPACT_ATOMS: atom_id res chain seq x y z
N MET A 1 24.27 12.96 -2.09
CA MET A 1 23.61 12.00 -1.19
C MET A 1 24.29 10.67 -1.43
N VAL A 2 24.70 9.97 -0.38
CA VAL A 2 25.07 8.56 -0.49
C VAL A 2 23.76 7.82 -0.29
N ASP A 3 23.29 7.07 -1.30
CA ASP A 3 22.04 6.30 -1.27
C ASP A 3 22.16 5.05 -0.37
N GLU A 4 22.78 5.22 0.80
CA GLU A 4 22.80 4.20 1.84
C GLU A 4 21.51 4.35 2.64
N VAL A 5 20.62 3.37 2.50
CA VAL A 5 19.43 3.21 3.34
C VAL A 5 19.88 3.25 4.81
N LEU A 6 19.32 4.16 5.59
CA LEU A 6 19.63 4.30 7.02
C LEU A 6 19.52 2.93 7.71
N ASP A 7 20.55 2.60 8.50
CA ASP A 7 20.51 1.42 9.37
C ASP A 7 19.22 1.42 10.22
N VAL A 8 18.59 0.25 10.32
CA VAL A 8 17.29 0.07 10.98
C VAL A 8 17.31 0.58 12.41
N LYS A 9 18.42 0.36 13.13
CA LYS A 9 18.57 0.84 14.50
C LYS A 9 18.76 2.35 14.52
N ALA A 10 19.57 2.93 13.62
CA ALA A 10 19.74 4.38 13.53
C ALA A 10 18.42 5.12 13.24
N PHE A 11 17.60 4.63 12.32
CA PHE A 11 16.28 5.20 12.03
C PHE A 11 15.33 5.11 13.23
N VAL A 12 15.21 3.93 13.84
CA VAL A 12 14.38 3.73 15.04
C VAL A 12 14.83 4.63 16.19
N ASP A 13 16.14 4.79 16.39
CA ASP A 13 16.67 5.64 17.45
C ASP A 13 16.28 7.12 17.23
N ILE A 14 16.20 7.59 15.98
CA ILE A 14 15.71 8.94 15.64
C ILE A 14 14.21 9.06 15.96
N VAL A 15 13.38 8.14 15.47
CA VAL A 15 11.93 8.16 15.72
C VAL A 15 11.63 8.09 17.21
N ALA A 16 12.27 7.17 17.93
CA ALA A 16 12.14 7.03 19.38
C ALA A 16 12.60 8.28 20.13
N LYS A 17 13.67 8.96 19.67
CA LYS A 17 14.14 10.21 20.26
C LYS A 17 13.10 11.33 20.10
N VAL A 18 12.49 11.47 18.93
CA VAL A 18 11.42 12.45 18.69
C VAL A 18 10.22 12.16 19.60
N HIS A 19 9.82 10.89 19.69
CA HIS A 19 8.69 10.51 20.52
C HIS A 19 8.96 10.79 22.01
N ARG A 20 10.10 10.36 22.56
CA ARG A 20 10.48 10.67 23.95
C ARG A 20 10.58 12.17 24.22
N ALA A 21 11.11 12.93 23.27
CA ALA A 21 11.31 14.37 23.44
C ALA A 21 9.99 15.15 23.40
N SER A 22 8.94 14.64 22.76
CA SER A 22 7.67 15.33 22.55
C SER A 22 6.51 14.80 23.40
N MET A 23 6.63 13.59 23.95
CA MET A 23 5.58 12.97 24.74
C MET A 23 5.17 13.83 25.94
N GLY A 24 3.87 14.14 26.02
CA GLY A 24 3.29 14.99 27.05
C GLY A 24 3.58 16.49 26.88
N LYS A 25 4.14 16.91 25.74
CA LYS A 25 4.44 18.32 25.43
C LYS A 25 3.45 18.95 24.46
N SER A 26 2.26 18.37 24.31
CA SER A 26 1.19 19.02 23.57
C SER A 26 0.89 20.41 24.19
N PRO A 27 0.88 21.52 23.42
CA PRO A 27 0.58 22.87 23.89
C PRO A 27 -0.52 23.02 24.96
N ASN A 28 -1.60 22.25 24.88
CA ASN A 28 -2.68 22.25 25.88
C ASN A 28 -2.92 20.87 26.51
N GLY A 29 -2.00 19.92 26.31
CA GLY A 29 -2.13 18.55 26.78
C GLY A 29 -3.15 17.70 26.02
N LYS A 30 -3.76 18.22 24.95
CA LYS A 30 -4.82 17.55 24.18
C LYS A 30 -4.32 16.95 22.86
N PHE A 31 -5.00 15.91 22.37
CA PHE A 31 -4.82 15.32 21.04
C PHE A 31 -5.42 16.22 19.97
N GLY A 32 -4.67 16.41 18.86
CA GLY A 32 -4.99 17.40 17.81
C GLY A 32 -5.26 18.81 18.34
N PHE A 33 -4.82 19.09 19.57
CA PHE A 33 -5.01 20.31 20.35
C PHE A 33 -6.45 20.74 20.65
N ALA A 34 -7.43 19.84 20.60
CA ALA A 34 -8.78 20.12 21.10
C ALA A 34 -9.39 18.98 21.91
N GLN A 35 -8.86 17.76 21.80
CA GLN A 35 -9.52 16.56 22.33
C GLN A 35 -8.75 15.92 23.50
N ASP A 36 -9.44 15.61 24.58
CA ASP A 36 -8.84 15.09 25.82
C ASP A 36 -8.65 13.56 25.82
N SER A 37 -9.13 12.88 24.79
CA SER A 37 -9.06 11.42 24.63
C SER A 37 -8.60 11.06 23.23
N TRP A 38 -7.63 10.15 23.16
CA TRP A 38 -7.14 9.58 21.91
C TRP A 38 -8.24 8.82 21.17
N GLU A 39 -9.06 8.03 21.88
CA GLU A 39 -10.21 7.33 21.30
C GLU A 39 -11.11 8.33 20.56
N LYS A 40 -11.54 9.39 21.25
CA LYS A 40 -12.43 10.40 20.67
C LYS A 40 -11.79 11.12 19.50
N TRP A 41 -10.52 11.49 19.61
CA TRP A 41 -9.82 12.21 18.54
C TRP A 41 -9.71 11.34 17.29
N TYR A 42 -9.33 10.07 17.47
CA TYR A 42 -9.19 9.11 16.37
C TYR A 42 -10.54 8.86 15.70
N THR A 43 -11.61 8.62 16.46
CA THR A 43 -12.96 8.48 15.91
C THR A 43 -13.36 9.71 15.10
N GLN A 44 -13.13 10.92 15.62
CA GLN A 44 -13.44 12.18 14.93
C GLN A 44 -12.65 12.35 13.63
N ALA A 45 -11.36 11.99 13.64
CA ALA A 45 -10.51 12.04 12.46
C ALA A 45 -11.00 11.07 11.37
N MET A 46 -11.30 9.82 11.74
CA MET A 46 -11.86 8.82 10.82
C MET A 46 -13.21 9.28 10.26
N GLN A 47 -14.09 9.83 11.10
CA GLN A 47 -15.39 10.35 10.66
C GLN A 47 -15.22 11.49 9.65
N ALA A 48 -14.30 12.43 9.91
CA ALA A 48 -14.02 13.51 8.98
C ALA A 48 -13.49 13.00 7.62
N MET A 49 -12.61 12.00 7.63
CA MET A 49 -12.11 11.36 6.40
C MET A 49 -13.24 10.66 5.64
N TYR A 50 -14.09 9.91 6.33
CA TYR A 50 -15.19 9.19 5.71
C TYR A 50 -16.26 10.12 5.14
N GLU A 51 -16.59 11.21 5.84
CA GLU A 51 -17.51 12.23 5.31
C GLU A 51 -16.96 12.91 4.06
N PHE A 52 -15.65 13.15 4.00
CA PHE A 52 -15.00 13.65 2.78
C PHE A 52 -15.12 12.66 1.63
N GLU A 53 -14.90 11.36 1.90
CA GLU A 53 -15.05 10.30 0.90
C GLU A 53 -16.49 10.22 0.39
N LYS A 54 -17.49 10.22 1.29
CA LYS A 54 -18.91 10.24 0.93
C LYS A 54 -19.30 11.45 0.08
N GLN A 55 -18.76 12.63 0.40
CA GLN A 55 -18.99 13.84 -0.39
C GLN A 55 -18.39 13.75 -1.79
N THR A 56 -17.31 12.98 -1.94
CA THR A 56 -16.55 12.87 -3.20
C THR A 56 -17.09 11.75 -4.09
N GLN A 57 -17.38 10.57 -3.51
CA GLN A 57 -17.79 9.37 -4.24
C GLN A 57 -19.30 9.08 -4.20
N GLY A 58 -20.05 9.73 -3.31
CA GLY A 58 -21.47 9.47 -3.08
C GLY A 58 -21.73 8.57 -1.87
N GLU A 59 -23.01 8.32 -1.58
CA GLU A 59 -23.46 7.51 -0.45
C GLU A 59 -23.46 6.01 -0.79
N ASP A 60 -23.02 5.17 0.16
CA ASP A 60 -23.05 3.71 0.07
C ASP A 60 -23.55 3.13 1.41
N GLU A 61 -24.69 2.42 1.37
CA GLU A 61 -25.36 1.91 2.57
C GLU A 61 -24.57 0.79 3.27
N GLU A 62 -23.86 -0.05 2.50
CA GLU A 62 -23.06 -1.13 3.09
C GLU A 62 -21.84 -0.54 3.80
N LEU A 63 -21.15 0.38 3.13
CA LEU A 63 -19.99 1.08 3.69
C LEU A 63 -20.39 1.93 4.90
N ASP A 64 -21.56 2.58 4.87
CA ASP A 64 -22.11 3.34 5.99
C ASP A 64 -22.32 2.46 7.23
N ASN A 65 -22.92 1.28 7.05
CA ASN A 65 -23.15 0.33 8.13
C ASN A 65 -21.83 -0.21 8.72
N LEU A 66 -20.83 -0.51 7.87
CA LEU A 66 -19.52 -0.96 8.30
C LEU A 66 -18.77 0.14 9.06
N PHE A 67 -18.80 1.37 8.56
CA PHE A 67 -18.13 2.51 9.18
C PHE A 67 -18.78 2.89 10.52
N ASP A 68 -20.11 2.78 10.62
CA ASP A 68 -20.84 2.97 11.87
C ASP A 68 -20.43 1.94 12.94
N ALA A 69 -20.30 0.67 12.55
CA ALA A 69 -19.81 -0.39 13.44
C ALA A 69 -18.34 -0.17 13.85
N LEU A 70 -17.49 0.30 12.93
CA LEU A 70 -16.10 0.68 13.23
C LEU A 70 -16.05 1.76 14.31
N CYS A 71 -16.87 2.81 14.16
CA CYS A 71 -16.92 3.94 15.09
C CYS A 71 -17.54 3.60 16.45
N LYS A 72 -18.61 2.80 16.49
CA LYS A 72 -19.37 2.53 17.71
C LYS A 72 -18.84 1.36 18.52
N GLU A 73 -18.27 0.35 17.87
CA GLU A 73 -17.88 -0.90 18.52
C GLU A 73 -16.36 -1.11 18.51
N VAL A 74 -15.74 -1.03 17.33
CA VAL A 74 -14.33 -1.45 17.15
C VAL A 74 -13.36 -0.45 17.77
N ILE A 75 -13.46 0.84 17.41
CA ILE A 75 -12.57 1.89 17.92
C ILE A 75 -12.67 1.98 19.46
N PRO A 76 -13.86 2.05 20.07
CA PRO A 76 -13.99 2.05 21.53
C PRO A 76 -13.41 0.82 22.20
N ARG A 77 -13.66 -0.37 21.67
CA ARG A 77 -13.12 -1.63 22.24
C ARG A 77 -11.59 -1.61 22.30
N LEU A 78 -10.95 -1.07 21.25
CA LEU A 78 -9.50 -1.13 21.08
C LEU A 78 -8.75 0.04 21.73
N LEU A 79 -9.29 1.26 21.66
CA LEU A 79 -8.57 2.47 22.09
C LEU A 79 -8.94 2.91 23.51
N ARG A 80 -10.20 2.75 23.94
CA ARG A 80 -10.63 3.13 25.30
C ARG A 80 -9.82 2.48 26.42
N PRO A 81 -9.40 1.20 26.33
CA PRO A 81 -8.56 0.59 27.36
C PRO A 81 -7.27 1.35 27.63
N LEU A 82 -6.68 2.01 26.63
CA LEU A 82 -5.43 2.75 26.79
C LEU A 82 -5.55 3.96 27.75
N GLU A 83 -6.77 4.45 27.96
CA GLU A 83 -7.07 5.67 28.73
C GLU A 83 -7.99 5.38 29.93
N THR A 84 -8.22 4.11 30.25
CA THR A 84 -9.08 3.67 31.35
C THR A 84 -8.36 2.68 32.27
N GLY A 85 -8.95 2.41 33.45
CA GLY A 85 -8.32 1.52 34.45
C GLY A 85 -7.04 2.12 35.05
N GLY A 86 -6.98 3.45 35.20
CA GLY A 86 -5.81 4.17 35.71
C GLY A 86 -4.71 4.41 34.67
N ARG A 87 -4.92 3.96 33.42
CA ARG A 87 -4.01 4.23 32.30
C ARG A 87 -4.30 5.59 31.67
N SER A 88 -3.29 6.17 31.05
CA SER A 88 -3.41 7.42 30.30
C SER A 88 -2.44 7.42 29.14
N ILE A 89 -2.85 7.99 28.01
CA ILE A 89 -1.97 8.26 26.88
C ILE A 89 -1.54 9.72 26.96
N LYS A 90 -0.26 9.98 26.71
CA LYS A 90 0.25 11.33 26.58
C LYS A 90 0.36 11.66 25.09
N PRO A 91 -0.23 12.77 24.62
CA PRO A 91 -0.02 13.21 23.24
C PRO A 91 1.47 13.32 22.92
N CYS A 92 1.84 12.87 21.74
CA CYS A 92 3.21 12.78 21.26
C CYS A 92 3.21 13.25 19.81
N LEU A 93 4.31 13.88 19.38
CA LEU A 93 4.48 14.12 17.95
C LEU A 93 4.65 12.76 17.28
N VAL A 94 3.85 12.52 16.26
CA VAL A 94 3.92 11.34 15.40
C VAL A 94 4.22 11.81 14.00
N HIS A 95 5.02 11.03 13.28
CA HIS A 95 5.20 11.22 11.86
C HIS A 95 4.03 10.50 11.15
N SER A 96 3.25 11.24 10.36
CA SER A 96 2.00 10.72 9.78
C SER A 96 2.20 9.69 8.66
N ASP A 97 3.40 9.61 8.09
CA ASP A 97 3.72 8.76 6.93
C ASP A 97 4.69 7.59 7.27
N LEU A 98 4.53 6.99 8.45
CA LEU A 98 5.29 5.78 8.85
C LEU A 98 4.47 4.51 8.63
N TRP A 99 4.19 4.16 7.37
CA TRP A 99 3.42 2.97 7.01
C TRP A 99 4.30 1.81 6.53
N PRO A 100 3.77 0.57 6.40
CA PRO A 100 4.57 -0.62 6.11
C PRO A 100 5.50 -0.54 4.89
N GLY A 101 5.11 0.20 3.84
CA GLY A 101 5.96 0.49 2.67
C GLY A 101 7.27 1.19 3.01
N ASN A 102 7.28 1.98 4.09
CA ASN A 102 8.45 2.70 4.58
C ASN A 102 9.08 2.05 5.84
N CYS A 103 8.37 1.16 6.55
CA CYS A 103 8.67 0.90 7.97
C CYS A 103 8.52 -0.54 8.52
N ILE A 104 8.24 -1.60 7.74
CA ILE A 104 8.08 -2.98 8.31
C ILE A 104 9.28 -3.48 9.14
N PRO A 105 10.55 -3.31 8.73
CA PRO A 105 11.70 -3.79 9.52
C PRO A 105 11.82 -3.11 10.90
N TYR A 106 11.18 -1.95 11.07
CA TYR A 106 11.44 -1.03 12.17
C TYR A 106 10.48 -1.25 13.35
N LEU A 107 9.31 -1.87 13.17
CA LEU A 107 8.34 -2.08 14.27
C LEU A 107 8.91 -2.93 15.41
N LYS A 108 9.52 -4.09 15.10
CA LYS A 108 10.15 -4.96 16.10
C LYS A 108 11.32 -4.28 16.80
N GLN A 109 12.10 -3.50 16.06
CA GLN A 109 13.23 -2.77 16.63
C GLN A 109 12.75 -1.60 17.50
N TYR A 110 11.70 -0.90 17.09
CA TYR A 110 11.04 0.16 17.85
C TYR A 110 10.45 -0.37 19.16
N GLN A 111 9.80 -1.54 19.14
CA GLN A 111 9.31 -2.21 20.34
C GLN A 111 10.44 -2.51 21.35
N LYS A 112 11.62 -2.94 20.89
CA LYS A 112 12.77 -3.14 21.80
C LYS A 112 13.22 -1.85 22.48
N VAL A 113 13.07 -0.71 21.79
CA VAL A 113 13.55 0.60 22.24
C VAL A 113 12.53 1.32 23.12
N MET A 114 11.23 1.16 22.84
CA MET A 114 10.14 1.89 23.51
C MET A 114 9.27 1.01 24.42
N GLY A 115 9.34 -0.30 24.30
CA GLY A 115 8.46 -1.25 24.99
C GLY A 115 7.08 -1.37 24.34
N MET A 116 6.32 -2.40 24.73
CA MET A 116 4.92 -2.57 24.36
C MET A 116 4.01 -1.80 25.32
N SER A 117 3.00 -1.11 24.79
CA SER A 117 2.01 -0.41 25.61
C SER A 117 0.97 -1.38 26.16
N GLU A 118 0.57 -1.14 27.41
CA GLU A 118 -0.57 -1.84 28.02
C GLU A 118 -1.89 -1.47 27.33
N PRO A 119 -2.90 -2.37 27.29
CA PRO A 119 -2.82 -3.77 27.68
C PRO A 119 -2.06 -4.61 26.64
N HIS A 120 -1.13 -5.48 27.07
CA HIS A 120 -0.39 -6.33 26.11
C HIS A 120 -1.29 -7.34 25.38
N GLY A 121 -2.35 -7.84 26.03
CA GLY A 121 -3.27 -8.82 25.44
C GLY A 121 -4.00 -8.33 24.18
N ASP A 122 -4.25 -7.02 24.08
CA ASP A 122 -4.90 -6.41 22.92
C ASP A 122 -3.88 -5.74 21.97
N TRP A 123 -2.58 -5.94 22.18
CA TRP A 123 -1.56 -5.21 21.42
C TRP A 123 -1.65 -5.48 19.92
N ASP A 124 -1.75 -6.74 19.52
CA ASP A 124 -1.82 -7.12 18.10
C ASP A 124 -3.15 -6.65 17.49
N ASP A 125 -4.25 -6.83 18.20
CA ASP A 125 -5.60 -6.35 17.86
C ASP A 125 -5.64 -4.82 17.62
N ARG A 126 -4.93 -4.04 18.44
CA ARG A 126 -4.82 -2.59 18.25
C ARG A 126 -3.93 -2.20 17.09
N ASN A 127 -2.83 -2.92 16.86
CA ASN A 127 -1.98 -2.63 15.70
C ASN A 127 -2.67 -3.05 14.40
N ALA A 128 -3.50 -4.09 14.44
CA ALA A 128 -4.37 -4.49 13.33
C ALA A 128 -5.40 -3.42 12.95
N LEU A 129 -5.85 -2.59 13.90
CA LEU A 129 -6.66 -1.39 13.59
C LEU A 129 -5.90 -0.39 12.70
N TYR A 130 -4.56 -0.40 12.74
CA TYR A 130 -3.71 0.54 12.02
C TYR A 130 -3.09 -0.06 10.74
N ALA A 131 -2.95 -1.37 10.67
CA ALA A 131 -2.53 -2.11 9.48
C ALA A 131 -2.79 -3.61 9.66
N PHE A 132 -3.50 -4.25 8.74
CA PHE A 132 -3.73 -5.70 8.74
C PHE A 132 -3.00 -6.34 7.55
N LEU A 133 -2.29 -7.44 7.76
CA LEU A 133 -1.65 -8.19 6.68
C LEU A 133 -2.30 -9.57 6.54
N PRO A 134 -2.76 -9.97 5.35
CA PRO A 134 -3.15 -11.35 5.15
C PRO A 134 -1.96 -12.31 5.16
N SER A 135 -2.26 -13.61 5.23
CA SER A 135 -1.30 -14.65 4.88
C SER A 135 -0.70 -14.37 3.49
N ALA A 136 0.64 -14.37 3.41
CA ALA A 136 1.36 -14.17 2.15
C ALA A 136 0.91 -15.16 1.08
N ALA A 137 0.70 -16.42 1.49
CA ALA A 137 0.32 -17.47 0.58
C ALA A 137 -1.11 -17.30 0.08
N ASP A 138 -2.03 -16.88 0.94
CA ASP A 138 -3.44 -16.75 0.58
C ASP A 138 -3.62 -15.54 -0.34
N PHE A 139 -2.99 -14.42 0.02
CA PHE A 139 -2.93 -13.23 -0.82
C PHE A 139 -2.36 -13.54 -2.22
N ALA A 140 -1.18 -14.15 -2.29
CA ALA A 140 -0.55 -14.47 -3.57
C ALA A 140 -1.40 -15.42 -4.43
N ARG A 141 -2.12 -16.37 -3.81
CA ARG A 141 -3.02 -17.27 -4.53
C ARG A 141 -4.24 -16.55 -5.10
N GLU A 142 -4.88 -15.66 -4.35
CA GLU A 142 -6.03 -14.92 -4.87
C GLU A 142 -5.63 -13.92 -5.97
N VAL A 143 -4.47 -13.27 -5.84
CA VAL A 143 -3.93 -12.40 -6.91
C VAL A 143 -3.58 -13.22 -8.16
N ALA A 144 -2.90 -14.36 -8.00
CA ALA A 144 -2.61 -15.25 -9.11
C ALA A 144 -3.90 -15.78 -9.77
N LYS A 145 -4.92 -16.07 -8.98
CA LYS A 145 -6.23 -16.49 -9.47
C LYS A 145 -6.90 -15.38 -10.28
N LEU A 146 -6.97 -14.15 -9.74
CA LEU A 146 -7.49 -12.97 -10.46
C LEU A 146 -6.78 -12.81 -11.81
N HIS A 147 -5.45 -12.80 -11.79
CA HIS A 147 -4.65 -12.64 -12.99
C HIS A 147 -4.92 -13.75 -13.99
N LYS A 148 -4.99 -15.01 -13.56
CA LYS A 148 -5.19 -16.20 -14.41
C LYS A 148 -6.60 -16.31 -14.98
N GLU A 149 -7.62 -16.02 -14.18
CA GLU A 149 -9.04 -16.15 -14.55
C GLU A 149 -9.57 -14.93 -15.32
N SER A 150 -8.87 -13.79 -15.24
CA SER A 150 -9.22 -12.60 -16.04
C SER A 150 -9.03 -12.80 -17.55
N SER A 151 -9.82 -12.07 -18.34
CA SER A 151 -9.70 -12.02 -19.80
C SER A 151 -10.15 -10.64 -20.30
N SER A 152 -9.25 -9.94 -21.00
CA SER A 152 -9.57 -8.64 -21.61
C SER A 152 -10.70 -8.79 -22.63
N PRO A 153 -11.74 -7.92 -22.60
CA PRO A 153 -12.93 -8.08 -23.45
C PRO A 153 -12.63 -7.94 -24.95
N ASN A 154 -11.52 -7.29 -25.31
CA ASN A 154 -11.06 -7.04 -26.67
C ASN A 154 -9.63 -7.56 -26.94
N ASN A 155 -9.05 -8.31 -25.99
CA ASN A 155 -7.64 -8.74 -26.01
C ASN A 155 -6.62 -7.59 -26.09
N MET A 156 -6.98 -6.39 -25.62
CA MET A 156 -6.10 -5.22 -25.56
C MET A 156 -5.72 -4.87 -24.12
N PHE A 157 -4.68 -4.07 -23.95
CA PHE A 157 -4.30 -3.44 -22.68
C PHE A 157 -5.07 -2.13 -22.51
N GLY A 158 -5.42 -1.77 -21.28
CA GLY A 158 -6.24 -0.59 -20.96
C GLY A 158 -7.51 -0.94 -20.18
N PHE A 159 -8.46 -0.01 -20.15
CA PHE A 159 -9.75 -0.18 -19.47
C PHE A 159 -10.86 0.62 -20.15
N HIS A 160 -12.11 0.31 -19.85
CA HIS A 160 -13.27 0.93 -20.51
C HIS A 160 -13.53 2.38 -20.06
N ILE A 161 -12.92 2.78 -18.95
CA ILE A 161 -12.89 4.14 -18.39
C ILE A 161 -11.50 4.43 -17.84
N ASN A 162 -11.13 5.70 -17.75
CA ASN A 162 -9.94 6.11 -17.00
C ASN A 162 -10.18 5.85 -15.50
N THR A 163 -9.20 5.23 -14.85
CA THR A 163 -9.17 5.02 -13.40
C THR A 163 -8.28 6.07 -12.76
N TYR A 164 -8.24 6.10 -11.43
CA TYR A 164 -7.41 7.02 -10.68
C TYR A 164 -6.55 6.23 -9.71
N ASN A 165 -5.26 6.54 -9.63
CA ASN A 165 -4.39 6.13 -8.54
C ASN A 165 -4.16 7.35 -7.64
N GLY A 166 -4.78 7.35 -6.46
CA GLY A 166 -4.95 8.57 -5.66
C GLY A 166 -5.68 9.65 -6.46
N THR A 167 -5.08 10.84 -6.59
CA THR A 167 -5.64 11.97 -7.35
C THR A 167 -5.19 12.00 -8.81
N LEU A 168 -4.43 11.02 -9.27
CA LEU A 168 -3.85 11.00 -10.62
C LEU A 168 -4.70 10.14 -11.54
N GLU A 169 -5.24 10.78 -12.58
CA GLU A 169 -5.95 10.07 -13.65
C GLU A 169 -4.98 9.17 -14.42
N GLN A 170 -5.34 7.91 -14.59
CA GLN A 170 -4.63 6.95 -15.42
C GLN A 170 -5.27 6.91 -16.80
N ASP A 171 -4.50 7.28 -17.83
CA ASP A 171 -4.92 7.11 -19.22
C ASP A 171 -4.99 5.61 -19.55
N ASN A 172 -6.21 5.08 -19.56
CA ASN A 172 -6.51 3.68 -19.83
C ASN A 172 -6.93 3.43 -21.28
N THR A 173 -6.57 4.33 -22.20
CA THR A 173 -6.85 4.17 -23.63
C THR A 173 -6.34 2.82 -24.14
N TRP A 174 -7.20 2.10 -24.85
CA TRP A 174 -6.88 0.76 -25.33
C TRP A 174 -5.69 0.75 -26.28
N THR A 175 -4.68 -0.08 -26.00
CA THR A 175 -3.53 -0.34 -26.88
C THR A 175 -3.31 -1.83 -27.12
N THR A 176 -2.74 -2.18 -28.28
CA THR A 176 -2.35 -3.56 -28.60
C THR A 176 -0.97 -3.94 -28.10
N SER A 177 -0.19 -2.98 -27.59
CA SER A 177 1.21 -3.18 -27.19
C SER A 177 1.41 -2.70 -25.75
N TRP A 178 1.95 -3.56 -24.89
CA TRP A 178 2.28 -3.15 -23.53
C TRP A 178 3.46 -2.16 -23.50
N GLU A 179 4.37 -2.22 -24.48
CA GLU A 179 5.49 -1.27 -24.60
C GLU A 179 5.00 0.18 -24.80
N GLU A 180 3.82 0.38 -25.41
CA GLU A 180 3.28 1.70 -25.74
C GLU A 180 2.57 2.40 -24.57
N GLY A 181 2.19 1.66 -23.52
CA GLY A 181 1.41 2.17 -22.38
C GLY A 181 2.17 3.03 -21.36
N THR A 182 3.40 3.45 -21.64
CA THR A 182 4.18 4.29 -20.71
C THR A 182 3.74 5.76 -20.78
N SER A 183 3.48 6.38 -19.62
CA SER A 183 2.93 7.75 -19.53
C SER A 183 3.80 8.81 -20.21
N GLU A 184 3.17 9.83 -20.79
CA GLU A 184 3.84 10.99 -21.40
C GLU A 184 4.70 11.76 -20.36
N GLU A 185 4.35 11.69 -19.09
CA GLU A 185 5.10 12.32 -17.98
C GLU A 185 6.45 11.61 -17.72
N LEU A 186 6.51 10.28 -17.84
CA LEU A 186 7.79 9.56 -17.89
C LEU A 186 8.58 9.91 -19.16
N LYS A 187 7.88 10.30 -20.24
CA LYS A 187 8.53 10.74 -21.49
C LYS A 187 9.31 12.05 -21.33
N GLU A 188 8.87 12.92 -20.43
CA GLU A 188 9.53 14.18 -20.14
C GLU A 188 10.74 14.03 -19.20
N LEU A 189 10.78 12.98 -18.35
CA LEU A 189 11.74 12.88 -17.25
C LEU A 189 13.06 12.13 -17.55
N SER A 190 13.16 11.25 -18.57
CA SER A 190 14.48 10.77 -19.02
C SER A 190 14.52 10.03 -20.38
N GLY A 191 15.15 10.66 -21.39
CA GLY A 191 15.32 10.07 -22.73
C GLY A 191 15.99 8.68 -22.77
N ALA A 192 16.96 8.41 -21.88
CA ALA A 192 17.64 7.11 -21.85
C ALA A 192 16.78 5.96 -21.31
N LEU A 193 15.87 6.23 -20.36
CA LEU A 193 14.94 5.22 -19.85
C LEU A 193 13.97 4.79 -20.96
N LEU A 194 13.45 5.77 -21.69
CA LEU A 194 12.44 5.59 -22.75
C LEU A 194 13.02 4.97 -24.02
N GLU A 195 14.16 5.46 -24.48
CA GLU A 195 14.70 5.03 -25.78
C GLU A 195 15.50 3.73 -25.67
N LYS A 196 15.99 3.38 -24.47
CA LYS A 196 16.91 2.25 -24.30
C LYS A 196 16.43 1.22 -23.30
N VAL A 197 16.09 1.64 -22.07
CA VAL A 197 15.80 0.70 -20.98
C VAL A 197 14.45 0.02 -21.17
N ILE A 198 13.38 0.79 -21.41
CA ILE A 198 12.03 0.27 -21.64
C ILE A 198 12.02 -0.69 -22.85
N PRO A 199 12.49 -0.31 -24.06
CA PRO A 199 12.55 -1.23 -25.19
C PRO A 199 13.42 -2.46 -24.94
N ARG A 200 14.55 -2.31 -24.23
CA ARG A 200 15.41 -3.47 -23.91
C ARG A 200 14.70 -4.46 -22.99
N LEU A 201 13.89 -3.99 -22.05
CA LEU A 201 13.29 -4.84 -21.02
C LEU A 201 11.90 -5.37 -21.41
N LEU A 202 11.09 -4.58 -22.12
CA LEU A 202 9.69 -4.93 -22.44
C LEU A 202 9.54 -5.57 -23.82
N ARG A 203 10.22 -5.05 -24.85
CA ARG A 203 10.12 -5.59 -26.21
C ARG A 203 10.45 -7.09 -26.32
N PRO A 204 11.41 -7.66 -25.56
CA PRO A 204 11.63 -9.10 -25.55
C PRO A 204 10.37 -9.91 -25.22
N LEU A 205 9.46 -9.40 -24.37
CA LEU A 205 8.24 -10.10 -23.98
C LEU A 205 7.28 -10.37 -25.15
N GLU A 206 7.32 -9.53 -26.19
CA GLU A 206 6.41 -9.58 -27.34
C GLU A 206 7.16 -9.87 -28.66
N THR A 207 8.41 -10.29 -28.58
CA THR A 207 9.23 -10.66 -29.75
C THR A 207 9.67 -12.11 -29.68
N GLN A 208 10.20 -12.61 -30.82
CA GLN A 208 10.61 -14.01 -30.97
C GLN A 208 9.46 -15.01 -30.76
N GLY A 209 8.25 -14.62 -31.18
CA GLY A 209 7.03 -15.44 -31.06
C GLY A 209 6.44 -15.48 -29.65
N ARG A 210 6.96 -14.67 -28.73
CA ARG A 210 6.36 -14.47 -27.40
C ARG A 210 5.26 -13.43 -27.46
N THR A 211 4.32 -13.54 -26.54
CA THR A 211 3.18 -12.63 -26.40
C THR A 211 2.89 -12.46 -24.91
N VAL A 212 2.67 -11.23 -24.47
CA VAL A 212 2.15 -10.96 -23.14
C VAL A 212 0.64 -11.10 -23.16
N ARG A 213 0.08 -11.76 -22.15
CA ARG A 213 -1.37 -11.82 -21.97
C ARG A 213 -1.85 -10.63 -21.13
N PRO A 214 -2.74 -9.76 -21.63
CA PRO A 214 -3.39 -8.75 -20.80
C PRO A 214 -4.13 -9.42 -19.65
N SER A 215 -3.73 -9.11 -18.42
CA SER A 215 -4.32 -9.62 -17.19
C SER A 215 -4.97 -8.47 -16.44
N LEU A 216 -6.14 -8.71 -15.83
CA LEU A 216 -6.78 -7.70 -14.99
C LEU A 216 -5.90 -7.47 -13.76
N LEU A 217 -5.44 -6.24 -13.63
CA LEU A 217 -4.64 -5.73 -12.54
C LEU A 217 -5.55 -5.01 -11.55
N HIS A 218 -5.21 -5.08 -10.27
CA HIS A 218 -5.78 -4.22 -9.24
C HIS A 218 -5.26 -2.79 -9.40
N GLY A 219 -3.99 -2.60 -9.80
CA GLY A 219 -3.42 -1.32 -10.22
C GLY A 219 -2.93 -0.40 -9.08
N ASP A 220 -3.26 -0.71 -7.83
CA ASP A 220 -2.70 -0.11 -6.61
C ASP A 220 -2.49 -1.18 -5.51
N LEU A 221 -1.95 -2.35 -5.87
CA LEU A 221 -1.89 -3.49 -4.95
C LEU A 221 -0.64 -3.50 -4.07
N TRP A 222 -0.67 -2.67 -3.03
CA TRP A 222 0.33 -2.69 -1.97
C TRP A 222 -0.27 -3.15 -0.65
N ILE A 223 0.60 -3.33 0.34
CA ILE A 223 0.28 -3.98 1.62
C ILE A 223 -0.82 -3.29 2.46
N GLY A 224 -1.13 -2.03 2.21
CA GLY A 224 -2.20 -1.28 2.87
C GLY A 224 -3.57 -1.49 2.22
N ASN A 225 -3.61 -1.92 0.97
CA ASN A 225 -4.82 -2.17 0.19
C ASN A 225 -5.27 -3.64 0.27
N VAL A 226 -4.86 -4.33 1.33
CA VAL A 226 -5.13 -5.75 1.53
C VAL A 226 -5.42 -6.02 3.01
N ALA A 227 -6.44 -6.82 3.28
CA ALA A 227 -6.79 -7.29 4.62
C ALA A 227 -7.15 -8.80 4.61
N THR A 228 -7.47 -9.36 5.77
CA THR A 228 -8.09 -10.69 5.87
C THR A 228 -9.48 -10.58 6.43
N ASP A 229 -10.40 -11.22 5.75
CA ASP A 229 -11.75 -11.44 6.23
C ASP A 229 -11.72 -12.29 7.50
N LYS A 230 -12.25 -11.78 8.61
CA LYS A 230 -12.21 -12.48 9.90
C LYS A 230 -13.06 -13.76 9.93
N ALA A 231 -14.13 -13.82 9.14
CA ALA A 231 -15.07 -14.94 9.17
C ALA A 231 -14.58 -16.13 8.31
N THR A 232 -13.97 -15.83 7.18
CA THR A 232 -13.57 -16.78 6.14
C THR A 232 -12.06 -17.01 6.09
N THR A 233 -11.27 -16.13 6.72
CA THR A 233 -9.79 -16.11 6.66
C THR A 233 -9.22 -15.87 5.26
N GLN A 234 -10.06 -15.45 4.30
CA GLN A 234 -9.67 -15.13 2.94
C GLN A 234 -9.09 -13.72 2.84
N PRO A 235 -8.16 -13.45 1.91
CA PRO A 235 -7.70 -12.09 1.67
C PRO A 235 -8.80 -11.26 1.01
N ILE A 236 -8.90 -10.00 1.43
CA ILE A 236 -9.73 -8.97 0.81
C ILE A 236 -8.79 -7.92 0.23
N ILE A 237 -9.07 -7.44 -0.98
CA ILE A 237 -8.37 -6.33 -1.65
C ILE A 237 -9.36 -5.17 -1.86
N PHE A 238 -8.91 -3.94 -1.74
CA PHE A 238 -9.73 -2.72 -1.84
C PHE A 238 -8.90 -1.56 -2.41
N ASP A 239 -9.56 -0.45 -2.73
CA ASP A 239 -8.95 0.74 -3.35
C ASP A 239 -8.31 0.42 -4.71
N SER A 240 -9.07 -0.26 -5.58
CA SER A 240 -8.57 -0.68 -6.90
C SER A 240 -8.52 0.46 -7.91
N SER A 241 -7.40 0.54 -8.61
CA SER A 241 -7.18 1.36 -9.80
C SER A 241 -7.08 0.46 -11.03
N ALA A 242 -8.12 -0.37 -11.26
CA ALA A 242 -8.02 -1.57 -12.09
C ALA A 242 -7.93 -1.30 -13.61
N TYR A 243 -7.06 -2.05 -14.30
CA TYR A 243 -6.92 -2.04 -15.76
C TYR A 243 -6.33 -3.36 -16.28
N TYR A 244 -6.35 -3.59 -17.60
CA TYR A 244 -5.67 -4.74 -18.20
C TYR A 244 -4.22 -4.41 -18.54
N GLY A 245 -3.28 -5.11 -17.91
CA GLY A 245 -1.84 -4.88 -18.04
C GLY A 245 -1.00 -6.16 -18.03
N HIS A 246 0.33 -6.00 -17.99
CA HIS A 246 1.24 -7.12 -17.74
C HIS A 246 1.23 -7.48 -16.24
N ASN A 247 0.87 -8.72 -15.92
CA ASN A 247 0.74 -9.22 -14.54
C ASN A 247 1.99 -9.06 -13.65
N GLU A 248 3.21 -9.03 -14.22
CA GLU A 248 4.43 -8.76 -13.44
C GLU A 248 4.51 -7.33 -12.89
N TYR A 249 3.74 -6.38 -13.44
CA TYR A 249 3.64 -5.00 -12.97
C TYR A 249 3.12 -4.93 -11.53
N GLU A 250 2.02 -5.64 -11.24
CA GLU A 250 1.35 -5.68 -9.92
C GLU A 250 2.25 -6.21 -8.80
N LEU A 251 3.32 -6.93 -9.14
CA LEU A 251 4.27 -7.47 -8.16
C LEU A 251 5.33 -6.45 -7.76
N SER A 252 5.42 -5.31 -8.45
CA SER A 252 6.46 -4.30 -8.23
C SER A 252 6.41 -3.59 -6.87
N PRO A 253 5.23 -3.30 -6.25
CA PRO A 253 5.15 -2.83 -4.85
C PRO A 253 5.88 -3.71 -3.83
N LEU A 254 5.97 -5.02 -4.06
CA LEU A 254 6.62 -5.95 -3.13
C LEU A 254 8.14 -5.78 -3.08
N ARG A 255 8.72 -5.16 -4.12
CA ARG A 255 10.16 -4.96 -4.26
C ARG A 255 10.73 -3.99 -3.22
N PRO A 256 10.27 -2.72 -3.09
CA PRO A 256 10.79 -1.81 -2.07
C PRO A 256 10.52 -2.30 -0.63
N ILE A 257 9.43 -3.03 -0.40
CA ILE A 257 9.11 -3.58 0.93
C ILE A 257 10.18 -4.59 1.39
N ASN A 258 10.61 -5.49 0.49
CA ASN A 258 11.66 -6.49 0.71
C ASN A 258 11.58 -7.26 2.06
N SER A 259 10.36 -7.47 2.56
CA SER A 259 10.12 -8.21 3.79
C SER A 259 10.12 -9.71 3.54
N GLN A 260 10.16 -10.53 4.60
CA GLN A 260 9.98 -11.98 4.43
C GLN A 260 8.62 -12.30 3.81
N TRP A 261 7.58 -11.61 4.25
CA TRP A 261 6.22 -11.73 3.69
C TRP A 261 6.21 -11.44 2.18
N SER A 262 6.88 -10.36 1.75
CA SER A 262 6.98 -9.99 0.33
C SER A 262 7.70 -11.06 -0.50
N ARG A 263 8.76 -11.67 0.04
CA ARG A 263 9.47 -12.79 -0.61
C ARG A 263 8.59 -14.03 -0.70
N ASP A 264 7.86 -14.35 0.37
CA ASP A 264 6.94 -15.49 0.40
C ASP A 264 5.79 -15.29 -0.60
N CYS A 265 5.25 -14.07 -0.72
CA CYS A 265 4.23 -13.71 -1.72
C CYS A 265 4.75 -13.93 -3.15
N LEU A 266 5.95 -13.44 -3.46
CA LEU A 266 6.56 -13.60 -4.80
C LEU A 266 6.83 -15.08 -5.11
N GLU A 267 7.34 -15.84 -4.14
CA GLU A 267 7.58 -17.26 -4.31
C GLU A 267 6.28 -18.03 -4.58
N GLU A 268 5.25 -17.78 -3.76
CA GLU A 268 3.96 -18.46 -3.90
C GLU A 268 3.24 -18.07 -5.18
N TYR A 269 3.27 -16.79 -5.56
CA TYR A 269 2.72 -16.32 -6.83
C TYR A 269 3.38 -17.05 -8.01
N HIS A 270 4.71 -17.19 -8.00
CA HIS A 270 5.43 -17.85 -9.08
C HIS A 270 5.31 -19.38 -9.12
N LYS A 271 4.77 -20.02 -8.07
CA LYS A 271 4.30 -21.42 -8.15
C LYS A 271 3.04 -21.56 -9.00
N ASN A 272 2.23 -20.50 -9.09
CA ASN A 272 0.94 -20.48 -9.78
C ASN A 272 1.05 -19.85 -11.18
N ILE A 273 1.86 -18.80 -11.34
CA ILE A 273 2.14 -18.12 -12.61
C ILE A 273 3.66 -17.99 -12.80
N PRO A 274 4.27 -18.76 -13.72
CA PRO A 274 5.70 -18.67 -14.00
C PRO A 274 6.12 -17.27 -14.45
N LYS A 275 7.38 -16.91 -14.21
CA LYS A 275 7.98 -15.66 -14.74
C LYS A 275 7.99 -15.68 -16.26
N ASP A 276 7.67 -14.55 -16.88
CA ASP A 276 7.70 -14.44 -18.33
C ASP A 276 9.12 -14.41 -18.88
N ALA A 277 9.32 -15.04 -20.03
CA ALA A 277 10.62 -15.10 -20.69
C ALA A 277 10.93 -13.77 -21.42
N PRO A 278 12.18 -13.26 -21.37
CA PRO A 278 13.36 -13.85 -20.74
C PRO A 278 13.33 -13.74 -19.21
N VAL A 279 13.55 -14.86 -18.52
CA VAL A 279 13.44 -14.95 -17.06
C VAL A 279 14.57 -14.18 -16.37
N GLU A 280 15.73 -14.11 -17.01
CA GLU A 280 16.89 -13.33 -16.56
C GLU A 280 16.60 -11.83 -16.48
N ASP A 281 15.66 -11.33 -17.28
CA ASP A 281 15.28 -9.92 -17.30
C ASP A 281 14.17 -9.59 -16.27
N TRP A 282 13.54 -10.60 -15.64
CA TRP A 282 12.45 -10.42 -14.68
C TRP A 282 12.79 -9.44 -13.56
N GLY A 283 13.97 -9.61 -12.95
CA GLY A 283 14.40 -8.75 -11.85
C GLY A 283 14.56 -7.28 -12.25
N SER A 284 14.94 -7.04 -13.51
CA SER A 284 15.07 -5.70 -14.10
C SER A 284 13.73 -5.11 -14.51
N ARG A 285 12.80 -5.93 -15.04
CA ARG A 285 11.42 -5.51 -15.33
C ARG A 285 10.68 -5.10 -14.06
N ASN A 286 10.80 -5.90 -13.00
CA ASN A 286 10.21 -5.58 -11.71
C ASN A 286 10.80 -4.29 -11.10
N ALA A 287 12.08 -3.98 -11.35
CA ALA A 287 12.68 -2.70 -10.96
C ALA A 287 12.14 -1.53 -11.79
N LEU A 288 11.98 -1.72 -13.12
CA LEU A 288 11.39 -0.75 -14.02
C LEU A 288 9.95 -0.40 -13.61
N TYR A 289 9.12 -1.41 -13.32
CA TYR A 289 7.74 -1.20 -12.90
C TYR A 289 7.63 -0.48 -11.55
N ALA A 290 8.54 -0.77 -10.61
CA ALA A 290 8.56 -0.07 -9.33
C ALA A 290 8.86 1.43 -9.47
N LEU A 291 9.50 1.88 -10.56
CA LEU A 291 9.72 3.32 -10.83
C LEU A 291 8.42 4.04 -11.22
N CYS A 292 7.51 3.36 -11.93
CA CYS A 292 6.22 3.91 -12.32
C CYS A 292 5.25 4.00 -11.13
N ASP A 293 5.42 3.08 -10.17
CA ASP A 293 4.52 2.90 -9.04
C ASP A 293 4.96 3.65 -7.76
N THR A 294 6.11 4.35 -7.80
CA THR A 294 6.54 5.15 -6.65
C THR A 294 5.91 6.54 -6.69
N PRO A 295 5.02 6.89 -5.75
CA PRO A 295 4.56 8.29 -5.59
C PRO A 295 5.72 9.27 -5.28
N CYS A 296 6.91 8.76 -4.94
CA CYS A 296 8.09 9.55 -4.59
C CYS A 296 8.84 10.19 -5.78
N LEU A 297 8.48 9.89 -7.04
CA LEU A 297 9.13 10.49 -8.22
C LEU A 297 8.22 11.44 -9.01
N LEU A 298 7.02 11.72 -8.53
CA LEU A 298 6.11 12.63 -9.22
C LEU A 298 6.35 14.07 -8.73
N PRO A 299 6.68 15.01 -9.64
CA PRO A 299 6.70 16.42 -9.29
C PRO A 299 5.29 16.82 -8.88
N VAL A 300 5.14 17.18 -7.61
CA VAL A 300 3.95 17.89 -7.12
C VAL A 300 3.95 19.24 -7.84
N ASN A 301 3.12 19.40 -8.86
CA ASN A 301 2.84 20.71 -9.42
C ASN A 301 2.11 21.51 -8.34
N TYR A 302 2.84 22.44 -7.72
CA TYR A 302 2.22 23.52 -6.98
C TYR A 302 1.74 24.55 -8.00
N ASP A 303 0.44 24.56 -8.28
CA ASP A 303 -0.25 25.77 -8.72
C ASP A 303 -0.60 26.65 -7.51
#